data_AF-A0A961CGI5-F1
#
_entry.id   AF-A0A961CGI5-F1
#
_cell.length_a   1.000
_cell.length_b   1.000
_cell.length_c   1.000
_cell.angle_alpha   90.00
_cell.angle_beta   90.00
_cell.angle_gamma   90.00
#
_symmetry.space_group_name_H-M   'P 1'
#
loop_
_entity.id
_entity.type
_entity.pdbx_description
1 polymer ?
#
loop_
_entity_poly.entity_id
_entity_poly.type
_entity_poly.pdbx_seq_one_letter_code
_entity_poly.pdbx_strand_id
1 'polypeptide(L)'
;MTDFTTGDDTTAATPTRQPAVFIPHGGGPCFFMDWSPADAWDGLAAHLRAIPTMLPERPRAIAVISAHWEDDAVAVTSHPTPSLVFDYFGFPAHTYELSYPAPGDPALAQRIVDLVGGAGLPARLDGQRGWDHGVFVPLLVMFPDADIPVVEISLRSGLDP
;
A
#
# COMPACT_ATOMS: atom_id res chain seq x y z
N MET A 1 -6.14 55.52 24.44
CA MET A 1 -7.21 54.51 24.49
C MET A 1 -6.88 53.54 23.37
N THR A 2 -6.03 52.57 23.67
CA THR A 2 -5.41 51.68 22.68
C THR A 2 -6.20 50.38 22.60
N ASP A 3 -6.48 49.99 21.37
CA ASP A 3 -7.12 48.75 20.93
C ASP A 3 -6.41 47.49 21.44
N PHE A 4 -7.20 46.44 21.65
CA PHE A 4 -6.77 45.05 21.58
C PHE A 4 -7.75 44.28 20.69
N THR A 5 -7.35 44.03 19.44
CA THR A 5 -7.95 43.01 18.60
C THR A 5 -7.10 41.76 18.75
N THR A 6 -7.63 40.74 19.42
CA THR A 6 -7.04 39.40 19.51
C THR A 6 -7.12 38.72 18.14
N GLY A 7 -5.97 38.45 17.54
CA GLY A 7 -5.85 37.55 16.39
C GLY A 7 -5.85 36.10 16.89
N ASP A 8 -6.74 35.29 16.30
CA ASP A 8 -6.77 33.84 16.47
C ASP A 8 -5.73 33.22 15.52
N ASP A 9 -4.58 32.85 16.07
CA ASP A 9 -3.46 32.24 15.33
C ASP A 9 -3.54 30.71 15.48
N THR A 10 -4.45 30.09 14.74
CA THR A 10 -4.45 28.64 14.57
C THR A 10 -3.34 28.28 13.58
N THR A 11 -2.14 28.07 14.10
CA THR A 11 -1.01 27.50 13.34
C THR A 11 -1.35 26.06 12.94
N ALA A 12 -1.55 25.83 11.64
CA ALA A 12 -1.72 24.48 11.10
C ALA A 12 -0.46 23.65 11.41
N ALA A 13 -0.63 22.52 12.11
CA ALA A 13 0.47 21.63 12.45
C ALA A 13 1.17 21.09 11.18
N THR A 14 2.50 21.12 11.17
CA THR A 14 3.31 20.55 10.09
C THR A 14 3.00 19.06 9.95
N PRO A 15 2.65 18.55 8.75
CA PRO A 15 2.31 17.14 8.58
C PRO A 15 3.50 16.24 8.91
N THR A 16 3.27 15.24 9.75
CA THR A 16 4.28 14.26 10.14
C THR A 16 4.66 13.40 8.94
N ARG A 17 5.96 13.32 8.65
CA ARG A 17 6.47 12.47 7.57
C ARG A 17 6.44 11.00 8.00
N GLN A 18 5.69 10.19 7.26
CA GLN A 18 5.71 8.73 7.40
C GLN A 18 7.03 8.14 6.88
N PRO A 19 7.54 7.03 7.45
CA PRO A 19 8.71 6.34 6.94
C PRO A 19 8.42 5.62 5.61
N ALA A 20 9.47 5.38 4.82
CA ALA A 20 9.45 4.36 3.77
C ALA A 20 9.96 3.05 4.36
N VAL A 21 9.24 1.96 4.11
CA VAL A 21 9.59 0.62 4.60
C VAL A 21 9.74 -0.34 3.44
N PHE A 22 10.73 -1.22 3.53
CA PHE A 22 10.89 -2.35 2.61
C PHE A 22 10.48 -3.62 3.35
N ILE A 23 9.48 -4.32 2.83
CA ILE A 23 8.88 -5.47 3.50
C ILE A 23 8.93 -6.72 2.60
N PRO A 24 9.20 -7.91 3.16
CA PRO A 24 8.90 -9.16 2.46
C PRO A 24 7.37 -9.36 2.43
N HIS A 25 6.79 -9.59 1.26
CA HIS A 25 5.35 -9.86 1.13
C HIS A 25 4.97 -11.32 1.46
N GLY A 26 5.96 -12.21 1.62
CA GLY A 26 5.74 -13.63 1.87
C GLY A 26 5.48 -14.43 0.59
N GLY A 27 5.16 -15.72 0.73
CA GLY A 27 4.83 -16.58 -0.41
C GLY A 27 3.33 -16.76 -0.55
N GLY A 28 2.72 -16.16 -1.58
CA GLY A 28 1.27 -16.30 -1.84
C GLY A 28 0.44 -15.99 -0.57
N PRO A 29 -0.51 -16.86 -0.17
CA PRO A 29 -1.35 -16.65 1.00
C PRO A 29 -0.73 -17.19 2.31
N CYS A 30 0.59 -17.10 2.48
CA CYS A 30 1.31 -17.86 3.51
C CYS A 30 0.81 -17.70 4.95
N PHE A 31 0.28 -16.53 5.32
CA PHE A 31 -0.24 -16.27 6.67
C PHE A 31 -1.63 -16.87 6.94
N PHE A 32 -2.29 -17.41 5.90
CA PHE A 32 -3.66 -17.91 5.94
C PHE A 32 -3.72 -19.41 5.61
N MET A 33 -2.64 -20.14 5.93
CA MET A 33 -2.50 -21.57 5.66
C MET A 33 -1.95 -22.31 6.88
N ASP A 34 -2.23 -23.62 6.91
CA ASP A 34 -1.61 -24.54 7.87
C ASP A 34 -0.30 -25.08 7.30
N TRP A 35 0.78 -24.93 8.06
CA TRP A 35 2.13 -25.34 7.67
C TRP A 35 2.69 -26.46 8.55
N SER A 36 3.71 -27.14 8.04
CA SER A 36 4.53 -28.08 8.83
C SER A 36 6.00 -27.75 8.57
N PRO A 37 6.72 -27.14 9.52
CA PRO A 37 6.28 -26.80 10.88
C PRO A 37 5.24 -25.66 10.89
N ALA A 38 4.39 -25.64 11.93
CA ALA A 38 3.25 -24.71 12.01
C ALA A 38 3.66 -23.23 12.14
N ASP A 39 4.85 -22.97 12.68
CA ASP A 39 5.40 -21.64 12.95
C ASP A 39 6.24 -21.07 11.77
N ALA A 40 6.20 -21.72 10.60
CA ALA A 40 7.05 -21.39 9.45
C ALA A 40 7.04 -19.91 9.04
N TRP A 41 5.92 -19.21 9.28
CA TRP A 41 5.74 -17.79 8.92
C TRP A 41 5.56 -16.85 10.11
N ASP A 42 5.65 -17.34 11.35
CA ASP A 42 5.36 -16.56 12.55
C ASP A 42 6.31 -15.37 12.69
N GLY A 43 7.60 -15.55 12.36
CA GLY A 43 8.59 -14.47 12.41
C GLY A 43 8.25 -13.32 11.45
N LEU A 44 7.85 -13.64 10.22
CA LEU A 44 7.44 -12.63 9.23
C LEU A 44 6.11 -11.99 9.62
N ALA A 45 5.14 -12.78 10.08
CA ALA A 45 3.86 -12.27 10.54
C ALA A 45 4.02 -11.32 11.74
N ALA A 46 4.89 -11.65 12.69
CA ALA A 46 5.23 -10.79 13.82
C ALA A 46 5.91 -9.49 13.38
N HIS A 47 6.84 -9.56 12.42
CA HIS A 47 7.47 -8.38 11.85
C HIS A 47 6.44 -7.44 11.21
N LEU A 48 5.56 -7.96 10.35
CA LEU A 48 4.52 -7.17 9.69
C LEU A 48 3.56 -6.54 10.70
N ARG A 49 3.09 -7.31 11.69
CA ARG A 49 2.22 -6.79 12.76
C ARG A 49 2.87 -5.69 13.62
N ALA A 50 4.20 -5.66 13.70
CA ALA A 50 4.91 -4.61 14.45
C ALA A 50 4.97 -3.28 13.69
N ILE A 51 4.93 -3.28 12.35
CA ILE A 51 5.12 -2.06 11.54
C ILE A 51 4.15 -0.92 11.93
N PRO A 52 2.83 -1.12 12.09
CA PRO A 52 1.93 -0.05 12.51
C PRO A 52 2.35 0.65 13.80
N THR A 53 2.97 -0.09 14.74
CA THR A 53 3.43 0.46 16.03
C THR A 53 4.70 1.30 15.90
N MET A 54 5.42 1.17 14.78
CA MET A 54 6.63 1.93 14.46
C MET A 54 6.32 3.23 13.69
N LEU A 55 5.07 3.41 13.25
CA LEU A 55 4.65 4.61 12.53
C LEU A 55 4.45 5.77 13.52
N PRO A 56 4.83 7.00 13.15
CA PRO A 56 4.67 8.15 14.04
C PRO A 56 3.21 8.53 14.27
N GLU A 57 2.33 8.18 13.33
CA GLU A 57 0.88 8.31 13.41
C GLU A 57 0.23 7.34 12.41
N ARG A 58 -1.08 7.12 12.54
CA ARG A 58 -1.84 6.33 11.56
C ARG A 58 -1.75 6.99 10.17
N PRO A 59 -1.33 6.27 9.12
CA PRO A 59 -1.17 6.88 7.81
C PRO A 59 -2.53 7.24 7.21
N ARG A 60 -2.57 8.36 6.49
CA ARG A 60 -3.77 8.80 5.77
C ARG A 60 -4.01 8.03 4.47
N ALA A 61 -2.95 7.43 3.93
CA ALA A 61 -2.96 6.57 2.76
C ALA A 61 -1.66 5.74 2.75
N ILE A 62 -1.66 4.63 2.04
CA ILE A 62 -0.51 3.75 1.83
C ILE A 62 -0.23 3.71 0.33
N ALA A 63 1.00 4.04 -0.06
CA ALA A 63 1.49 3.85 -1.42
C ALA A 63 2.43 2.63 -1.42
N VAL A 64 2.12 1.61 -2.22
CA VAL A 64 2.91 0.37 -2.29
C VAL A 64 3.48 0.24 -3.69
N ILE A 65 4.79 0.04 -3.79
CA ILE A 65 5.44 -0.38 -5.04
C ILE A 65 5.49 -1.91 -5.01
N SER A 66 4.79 -2.57 -5.93
CA SER A 66 4.69 -4.03 -5.93
C SER A 66 5.73 -4.68 -6.85
N ALA A 67 6.35 -5.77 -6.37
CA ALA A 67 7.24 -6.61 -7.17
C ALA A 67 6.48 -7.53 -8.15
N HIS A 68 5.15 -7.63 -8.04
CA HIS A 68 4.31 -8.46 -8.92
C HIS A 68 3.64 -7.67 -10.04
N TRP A 69 4.01 -6.39 -10.17
CA TRP A 69 3.53 -5.56 -11.25
C TRP A 69 4.69 -4.83 -11.92
N GLU A 70 4.95 -5.23 -13.15
CA GLU A 70 5.88 -4.54 -14.05
C GLU A 70 5.13 -3.91 -15.23
N ASP A 71 5.60 -2.75 -15.68
CA ASP A 71 5.06 -2.03 -16.84
C ASP A 71 6.18 -1.18 -17.50
N ASP A 72 6.05 -0.84 -18.79
CA ASP A 72 7.01 -0.01 -19.51
C ASP A 72 7.04 1.45 -19.00
N ALA A 73 5.92 1.89 -18.42
CA ALA A 73 5.77 3.14 -17.69
C ALA A 73 5.54 2.87 -16.19
N VAL A 74 5.73 3.87 -15.33
CA VAL A 74 5.25 3.76 -13.94
C VAL A 74 3.72 3.83 -13.96
N ALA A 75 3.07 2.69 -13.80
CA ALA A 75 1.63 2.59 -13.74
C ALA A 75 1.14 2.65 -12.29
N VAL A 76 -0.02 3.29 -12.07
CA VAL A 76 -0.55 3.55 -10.73
C VAL A 76 -2.03 3.21 -10.68
N THR A 77 -2.46 2.36 -9.73
CA THR A 77 -3.89 2.04 -9.57
C THR A 77 -4.70 3.29 -9.25
N SER A 78 -5.86 3.45 -9.90
CA SER A 78 -6.70 4.64 -9.78
C SER A 78 -8.18 4.36 -9.54
N HIS A 79 -8.57 3.08 -9.43
CA HIS A 79 -9.95 2.71 -9.12
C HIS A 79 -10.26 3.02 -7.64
N PRO A 80 -11.41 3.63 -7.31
CA PRO A 80 -11.76 3.97 -5.91
C PRO A 80 -12.09 2.74 -5.04
N THR A 81 -12.42 1.61 -5.67
CA THR A 81 -12.67 0.33 -4.99
C THR A 81 -11.99 -0.81 -5.76
N PRO A 82 -10.65 -0.95 -5.71
CA PRO A 82 -9.93 -1.95 -6.50
C PRO A 82 -10.35 -3.38 -6.13
N SER A 83 -10.38 -4.28 -7.10
CA SER A 83 -10.52 -5.72 -6.83
C SER A 83 -9.19 -6.31 -6.33
N LEU A 84 -9.21 -7.55 -5.83
CA LEU A 84 -7.98 -8.30 -5.59
C LEU A 84 -7.57 -9.07 -6.86
N VAL A 85 -6.27 -9.23 -7.05
CA VAL A 85 -5.63 -10.06 -8.07
C VAL A 85 -4.95 -11.21 -7.34
N PHE A 86 -5.50 -12.41 -7.50
CA PHE A 86 -4.92 -13.65 -6.96
C PHE A 86 -3.88 -14.20 -7.94
N ASP A 87 -2.68 -13.64 -7.91
CA ASP A 87 -1.52 -13.98 -8.75
C ASP A 87 -0.67 -15.13 -8.16
N TYR A 88 -1.28 -15.99 -7.34
CA TYR A 88 -0.71 -17.22 -6.82
C TYR A 88 -1.61 -18.42 -7.09
N PHE A 89 -1.01 -19.62 -7.23
CA PHE A 89 -1.72 -20.81 -7.71
C PHE A 89 -1.36 -22.06 -6.89
N GLY A 90 -2.27 -23.05 -6.90
CA GLY A 90 -2.03 -24.35 -6.27
C GLY A 90 -2.25 -24.39 -4.76
N PHE A 91 -2.84 -23.33 -4.17
CA PHE A 91 -3.14 -23.25 -2.75
C PHE A 91 -4.58 -23.70 -2.44
N PRO A 92 -4.91 -23.95 -1.16
CA PRO A 92 -6.27 -24.32 -0.76
C PRO A 92 -7.33 -23.30 -1.16
N ALA A 93 -8.55 -23.76 -1.43
CA ALA A 93 -9.65 -22.94 -1.94
C ALA A 93 -9.95 -21.71 -1.05
N HIS A 94 -9.90 -21.86 0.27
CA HIS A 94 -10.20 -20.77 1.21
C HIS A 94 -9.25 -19.57 1.08
N THR A 95 -8.06 -19.78 0.53
CA THR A 95 -7.10 -18.68 0.29
C THR A 95 -7.53 -17.75 -0.85
N TYR A 96 -8.38 -18.23 -1.76
CA TYR A 96 -8.97 -17.45 -2.85
C TYR A 96 -10.27 -16.74 -2.45
N GLU A 97 -10.73 -16.96 -1.21
CA GLU A 97 -11.89 -16.31 -0.61
C GLU A 97 -11.50 -15.12 0.28
N LEU A 98 -10.20 -14.83 0.38
CA LEU A 98 -9.69 -13.67 1.10
C LEU A 98 -10.27 -12.37 0.52
N SER A 99 -10.50 -11.40 1.39
CA SER A 99 -10.98 -10.07 1.01
C SER A 99 -10.21 -9.01 1.76
N TYR A 100 -9.92 -7.91 1.08
CA TYR A 100 -9.28 -6.74 1.67
C TYR A 100 -9.94 -5.49 1.06
N PRO A 101 -11.04 -5.00 1.65
CA PRO A 101 -11.90 -3.99 1.03
C PRO A 101 -11.41 -2.55 1.29
N ALA A 102 -10.10 -2.32 1.24
CA ALA A 102 -9.57 -0.98 1.39
C ALA A 102 -10.08 -0.05 0.27
N PRO A 103 -10.22 1.25 0.53
CA PRO A 103 -10.52 2.20 -0.54
C PRO A 103 -9.26 2.44 -1.39
N GLY A 104 -9.45 2.69 -2.67
CA GLY A 104 -8.43 3.34 -3.49
C GLY A 104 -8.40 4.85 -3.24
N ASP A 105 -7.33 5.53 -3.66
CA ASP A 105 -7.23 6.99 -3.61
C ASP A 105 -6.89 7.57 -5.00
N PRO A 106 -7.92 7.88 -5.83
CA PRO A 106 -7.69 8.40 -7.18
C PRO A 106 -6.95 9.75 -7.19
N ALA A 107 -7.12 10.58 -6.16
CA ALA A 107 -6.46 11.88 -6.08
C ALA A 107 -4.96 11.70 -5.76
N LEU A 108 -4.62 10.80 -4.84
CA LEU A 108 -3.25 10.41 -4.59
C LEU A 108 -2.61 9.75 -5.82
N ALA A 109 -3.34 8.86 -6.50
CA ALA A 109 -2.86 8.21 -7.72
C ALA A 109 -2.48 9.24 -8.79
N GLN A 110 -3.36 10.21 -9.07
CA GLN A 110 -3.06 11.30 -9.99
C GLN A 110 -1.83 12.09 -9.56
N ARG A 111 -1.74 12.44 -8.26
CA ARG A 111 -0.58 13.17 -7.73
C ARG A 111 0.72 12.39 -7.91
N ILE A 112 0.71 11.06 -7.75
CA ILE A 112 1.89 10.22 -7.98
C ILE A 112 2.29 10.26 -9.45
N VAL A 113 1.34 10.10 -10.38
CA VAL A 113 1.60 10.20 -11.82
C VAL A 113 2.18 11.57 -12.19
N ASP A 114 1.63 12.65 -11.65
CA ASP A 114 2.10 14.01 -11.90
C ASP A 114 3.54 14.22 -11.41
N LEU A 115 3.88 13.69 -10.22
CA LEU A 115 5.23 13.79 -9.66
C LEU A 115 6.25 12.98 -10.47
N VAL A 116 5.88 11.77 -10.88
CA VAL A 116 6.74 10.91 -11.69
C VAL A 116 6.94 11.50 -13.09
N GLY A 117 5.86 11.99 -13.71
CA GLY A 117 5.92 12.71 -14.98
C GLY A 117 6.74 14.00 -14.91
N GLY A 118 6.60 14.76 -13.82
CA GLY A 118 7.40 15.95 -13.55
C GLY A 118 8.90 15.66 -13.37
N ALA A 119 9.25 14.43 -12.99
CA ALA A 119 10.64 13.95 -12.95
C ALA A 119 11.15 13.42 -14.31
N GLY A 120 10.35 13.52 -15.38
CA GLY A 120 10.73 13.10 -16.74
C GLY A 120 10.59 11.59 -16.99
N LEU A 121 9.91 10.86 -16.11
CA LEU A 121 9.64 9.43 -16.28
C LEU A 121 8.23 9.23 -16.87
N PRO A 122 8.04 8.27 -17.79
CA PRO A 122 6.70 7.94 -18.27
C PRO A 122 5.87 7.37 -17.12
N ALA A 123 4.66 7.92 -16.93
CA ALA A 123 3.73 7.46 -15.90
C ALA A 123 2.29 7.49 -16.42
N ARG A 124 1.46 6.56 -15.93
CA ARG A 124 0.04 6.47 -16.29
C ARG A 124 -0.81 6.00 -15.13
N LEU A 125 -2.09 6.37 -15.15
CA LEU A 125 -3.09 5.74 -14.30
C LEU A 125 -3.53 4.40 -14.90
N ASP A 126 -3.87 3.46 -14.04
CA ASP A 126 -4.56 2.22 -14.37
C ASP A 126 -5.86 2.14 -13.58
N GLY A 127 -6.99 2.25 -14.28
CA GLY A 127 -8.32 2.22 -13.67
C GLY A 127 -8.88 0.80 -13.54
N GLN A 128 -8.17 -0.23 -13.98
CA GLN A 128 -8.66 -1.61 -14.03
C GLN A 128 -7.80 -2.57 -13.19
N ARG A 129 -6.54 -2.22 -12.94
CA ARG A 129 -5.64 -3.00 -12.07
C ARG A 129 -6.20 -3.06 -10.64
N GLY A 130 -6.33 -4.28 -10.14
CA GLY A 130 -6.58 -4.60 -8.74
C GLY A 130 -5.28 -4.87 -7.98
N TRP A 131 -5.40 -5.14 -6.68
CA TRP A 131 -4.24 -5.39 -5.81
C TRP A 131 -3.72 -6.80 -5.91
N ASP A 132 -2.46 -6.95 -6.27
CA ASP A 132 -1.79 -8.26 -6.24
C ASP A 132 -1.44 -8.72 -4.82
N HIS A 133 -1.04 -9.98 -4.67
CA HIS A 133 -0.75 -10.53 -3.35
C HIS A 133 0.44 -9.86 -2.65
N GLY A 134 1.37 -9.27 -3.40
CA GLY A 134 2.43 -8.44 -2.87
C GLY A 134 1.92 -7.23 -2.09
N VAL A 135 0.69 -6.80 -2.37
CA VAL A 135 -0.01 -5.71 -1.70
C VAL A 135 -0.99 -6.23 -0.67
N PHE A 136 -2.02 -6.99 -1.05
CA PHE A 136 -3.13 -7.25 -0.13
C PHE A 136 -2.78 -8.24 0.99
N VAL A 137 -1.88 -9.21 0.76
CA VAL A 137 -1.52 -10.21 1.77
C VAL A 137 -0.76 -9.58 2.95
N PRO A 138 0.33 -8.82 2.76
CA PRO A 138 0.99 -8.16 3.89
C PRO A 138 0.09 -7.10 4.53
N LEU A 139 -0.72 -6.39 3.75
CA LEU A 139 -1.64 -5.39 4.31
C LEU A 139 -2.77 -6.01 5.15
N LEU A 140 -3.28 -7.19 4.82
CA LEU A 140 -4.20 -7.93 5.70
C LEU A 140 -3.58 -8.25 7.06
N VAL A 141 -2.26 -8.45 7.13
CA VAL A 141 -1.53 -8.70 8.39
C VAL A 141 -1.24 -7.40 9.15
N MET A 142 -0.88 -6.33 8.43
CA MET A 142 -0.50 -5.03 9.01
C MET A 142 -1.71 -4.19 9.44
N PHE A 143 -2.76 -4.14 8.61
CA PHE A 143 -3.93 -3.25 8.75
C PHE A 143 -5.23 -4.02 8.44
N PRO A 144 -5.60 -5.03 9.26
CA PRO A 144 -6.70 -5.96 8.95
C PRO A 144 -8.07 -5.30 8.76
N ASP A 145 -8.27 -4.11 9.34
CA ASP A 145 -9.54 -3.36 9.22
C ASP A 145 -9.78 -2.81 7.81
N ALA A 146 -8.74 -2.79 6.95
CA ALA A 146 -8.84 -2.36 5.55
C ALA A 146 -9.51 -0.99 5.39
N ASP A 147 -9.21 -0.04 6.27
CA ASP A 147 -9.88 1.26 6.34
C ASP A 147 -8.92 2.44 6.02
N ILE A 148 -7.71 2.13 5.55
CA ILE A 148 -6.71 3.08 5.06
C ILE A 148 -6.69 3.03 3.53
N PRO A 149 -6.79 4.16 2.81
CA PRO A 149 -6.67 4.17 1.37
C PRO A 149 -5.34 3.61 0.86
N VAL A 150 -5.39 2.80 -0.19
CA VAL A 150 -4.21 2.16 -0.79
C VAL A 150 -4.09 2.53 -2.26
N VAL A 151 -2.86 2.82 -2.69
CA VAL A 151 -2.48 2.96 -4.09
C VAL A 151 -1.31 2.03 -4.37
N GLU A 152 -1.46 1.15 -5.34
CA GLU A 152 -0.38 0.30 -5.85
C GLU A 152 0.29 0.98 -7.05
N ILE A 153 1.62 0.83 -7.13
CA ILE A 153 2.50 1.40 -8.13
C ILE A 153 3.33 0.26 -8.73
N SER A 154 3.42 0.21 -10.06
CA SER A 154 4.24 -0.77 -10.76
C SER A 154 5.74 -0.47 -10.61
N LEU A 155 6.55 -1.51 -10.75
CA LEU A 155 7.93 -1.35 -11.17
C LEU A 155 7.98 -1.01 -12.66
N ARG A 156 8.96 -0.21 -13.05
CA ARG A 156 9.26 -0.01 -14.45
C ARG A 156 10.11 -1.18 -14.96
N SER A 157 9.75 -1.78 -16.08
CA SER A 157 10.56 -2.83 -16.69
C SER A 157 11.91 -2.31 -17.15
N GLY A 158 12.91 -3.19 -17.15
CA GLY A 158 14.26 -2.87 -17.64
C GLY A 158 15.12 -2.06 -16.66
N LEU A 159 14.82 -2.10 -15.36
CA LEU A 159 15.73 -1.63 -14.31
C LEU A 159 16.92 -2.61 -14.19
N ASP A 160 18.14 -2.09 -14.31
CA ASP A 160 19.40 -2.82 -14.07
C ASP A 160 19.91 -2.43 -12.65
N PRO A 161 20.06 -3.39 -11.72
CA PRO A 161 20.37 -3.11 -10.30
C PRO A 161 21.81 -2.61 -10.03
#